data_AF-A0A2G2VT58-F1
#
_entry.id   AF-A0A2G2VT58-F1
#
_cell.length_a   1.000
_cell.length_b   1.000
_cell.length_c   1.000
_cell.angle_alpha   90.00
_cell.angle_beta   90.00
_cell.angle_gamma   90.00
#
_symmetry.space_group_name_H-M   'P 1'
#
loop_
_entity.id
_entity.type
_entity.pdbx_description
1 polymer ?
#
loop_
_entity_poly.entity_id
_entity_poly.type
_entity_poly.pdbx_seq_one_letter_code
_entity_poly.pdbx_strand_id
1 'polypeptide(L)'
;MGDNYLLQGNPFDVEYVEGVSQQSSGSLDCSLYVATYAEYLSDGLQVPNDKINVELLRKRYATLLGNYEDVKAEKRHVSDDEDSQQPKLNFIAPNE
;
A
#
# COMPACT_ATOMS: atom_id res chain seq x y z
N MET A 1 -24.73 20.67 19.64
CA MET A 1 -23.85 20.55 20.81
C MET A 1 -23.33 19.12 20.80
N GLY A 2 -22.11 18.93 20.30
CA GLY A 2 -21.46 17.62 20.17
C GLY A 2 -19.97 17.83 20.44
N ASP A 3 -19.39 16.90 21.16
CA ASP A 3 -18.32 17.18 22.11
C ASP A 3 -16.92 17.23 21.44
N ASN A 4 -16.38 18.43 21.27
CA ASN A 4 -15.00 18.69 20.83
C ASN A 4 -13.97 18.52 21.97
N TYR A 5 -14.02 17.43 22.74
CA TYR A 5 -13.13 17.22 23.89
C TYR A 5 -12.06 16.12 23.69
N LEU A 6 -11.86 15.60 22.47
CA LEU A 6 -10.89 14.51 22.23
C LEU A 6 -9.58 14.92 21.51
N LEU A 7 -9.38 16.20 21.16
CA LEU A 7 -8.17 16.64 20.44
C LEU A 7 -7.13 17.34 21.32
N GLN A 8 -7.40 17.54 22.61
CA GLN A 8 -6.49 18.24 23.53
C GLN A 8 -5.35 17.31 23.99
N GLY A 9 -4.43 16.98 23.07
CA GLY A 9 -3.26 16.14 23.36
C GLY A 9 -2.65 15.41 22.16
N ASN A 10 -3.24 15.51 20.97
CA ASN A 10 -2.65 14.90 19.77
C ASN A 10 -1.61 15.86 19.17
N PRO A 11 -0.34 15.46 18.98
CA PRO A 11 0.67 16.32 18.35
C PRO A 11 0.44 16.54 16.86
N PHE A 12 -0.57 15.89 16.27
CA PHE A 12 -0.90 15.97 14.86
C PHE A 12 -2.22 16.69 14.63
N ASP A 13 -2.24 17.48 13.55
CA ASP A 13 -3.48 18.03 12.99
C ASP A 13 -4.26 16.87 12.36
N VAL A 14 -5.40 16.52 12.98
CA VAL A 14 -6.29 15.46 12.50
C VAL A 14 -7.52 16.11 11.87
N GLU A 15 -7.74 15.81 10.60
CA GLU A 15 -8.94 16.22 9.87
C GLU A 15 -9.88 15.02 9.68
N TYR A 16 -11.16 15.22 9.98
CA TYR A 16 -12.21 14.24 9.73
C TYR A 16 -12.91 14.56 8.42
N VAL A 17 -12.89 13.61 7.49
CA VAL A 17 -13.58 13.72 6.20
C VAL A 17 -14.89 12.94 6.28
N GLU A 18 -16.02 13.65 6.11
CA GLU A 18 -17.35 13.06 6.06
C GLU A 18 -17.74 12.66 4.62
N GLY A 19 -18.75 11.79 4.49
CA GLY A 19 -19.31 11.43 3.18
C GLY A 19 -18.46 10.47 2.35
N VAL A 20 -17.32 10.04 2.89
CA VAL A 20 -16.41 9.08 2.26
C VAL A 20 -17.13 7.76 2.00
N SER A 21 -17.09 7.28 0.76
CA SER A 21 -17.71 6.01 0.40
C SER A 21 -17.08 4.84 1.16
N GLN A 22 -17.89 3.89 1.62
CA GLN A 22 -17.38 2.74 2.38
C GLN A 22 -17.59 1.46 1.60
N GLN A 23 -16.68 0.52 1.78
CA GLN A 23 -16.87 -0.83 1.27
C GLN A 23 -18.13 -1.45 1.91
N SER A 24 -18.84 -2.30 1.16
CA SER A 24 -19.95 -3.07 1.73
C SER A 24 -19.44 -4.05 2.78
N SER A 25 -20.19 -4.24 3.86
CA SER A 25 -19.90 -5.29 4.85
C SER A 25 -19.75 -6.65 4.16
N GLY A 26 -18.64 -7.35 4.42
CA GLY A 26 -18.30 -8.63 3.78
C GLY A 26 -17.54 -8.52 2.46
N SER A 27 -17.23 -7.31 1.98
CA SER A 27 -16.27 -7.11 0.90
C SER A 27 -14.86 -7.49 1.36
N LEU A 28 -14.07 -8.05 0.43
CA LEU A 28 -12.65 -8.36 0.62
C LEU A 28 -11.74 -7.25 0.05
N ASP A 29 -12.30 -6.08 -0.25
CA ASP A 29 -11.62 -4.97 -0.94
C ASP A 29 -11.11 -3.88 0.02
N CYS A 30 -10.98 -4.19 1.31
CA CYS A 30 -10.59 -3.21 2.31
C CYS A 30 -9.27 -2.51 1.98
N SER A 31 -8.27 -3.28 1.52
CA SER A 31 -6.97 -2.76 1.09
C SER A 31 -7.10 -1.83 -0.11
N LEU A 32 -8.02 -2.13 -1.02
CA LEU A 32 -8.25 -1.35 -2.23
C LEU A 32 -8.85 0.02 -1.92
N TYR A 33 -9.80 0.08 -0.98
CA TYR A 33 -10.34 1.35 -0.48
C TYR A 33 -9.25 2.18 0.19
N VAL A 34 -8.48 1.59 1.11
CA VAL A 34 -7.40 2.30 1.82
C VAL A 34 -6.33 2.83 0.85
N ALA A 35 -5.88 2.00 -0.09
CA ALA A 35 -4.88 2.41 -1.09
C ALA A 35 -5.40 3.54 -1.97
N THR A 36 -6.68 3.48 -2.36
CA THR A 36 -7.32 4.55 -3.15
C THR A 36 -7.36 5.86 -2.36
N TYR A 37 -7.76 5.84 -1.08
CA TYR A 37 -7.76 7.06 -0.27
C TYR A 37 -6.36 7.64 -0.08
N ALA A 38 -5.37 6.79 0.18
CA ALA A 38 -3.98 7.21 0.28
C ALA A 38 -3.50 7.86 -1.03
N GLU A 39 -3.87 7.31 -2.19
CA GLU A 39 -3.55 7.88 -3.50
C GLU A 39 -4.18 9.26 -3.71
N TYR A 40 -5.50 9.40 -3.49
CA TYR A 40 -6.19 10.68 -3.62
C TYR A 40 -5.58 11.76 -2.71
N LEU A 41 -5.33 11.42 -1.43
CA LEU A 41 -4.74 12.35 -0.48
C LEU A 41 -3.29 12.71 -0.84
N SER A 42 -2.51 11.75 -1.36
CA SER A 42 -1.13 11.99 -1.80
C SER A 42 -1.08 12.91 -3.01
N ASP A 43 -2.05 12.81 -3.91
CA ASP A 43 -2.19 13.67 -5.08
C ASP A 43 -2.85 15.03 -4.76
N GLY A 44 -3.24 15.27 -3.50
CA GLY A 44 -3.96 16.48 -3.08
C GLY A 44 -5.37 16.58 -3.65
N LEU A 45 -5.93 15.46 -4.11
CA LEU A 45 -7.27 15.39 -4.68
C LEU A 45 -8.32 15.23 -3.57
N GLN A 46 -9.50 15.79 -3.80
CA GLN A 46 -10.63 15.56 -2.91
C GLN A 46 -11.03 14.09 -2.94
N VAL A 47 -11.24 13.55 -1.75
CA VAL A 47 -11.72 12.19 -1.57
C VAL A 47 -13.13 12.06 -2.18
N PRO A 48 -13.35 11.08 -3.08
CA PRO A 48 -14.65 10.89 -3.69
C PRO A 48 -15.70 10.42 -2.65
N ASN A 49 -16.84 11.12 -2.64
CA ASN A 49 -18.01 10.75 -1.85
C ASN A 49 -18.90 9.72 -2.57
N ASP A 50 -18.68 9.52 -3.87
CA ASP A 50 -19.38 8.55 -4.69
C ASP A 50 -18.76 7.14 -4.58
N LYS A 51 -19.48 6.16 -5.13
CA LYS A 51 -19.08 4.75 -5.04
C LYS A 51 -17.78 4.53 -5.80
N ILE A 52 -16.75 4.11 -5.07
CA ILE A 52 -15.49 3.65 -5.66
C ILE A 52 -15.74 2.47 -6.60
N ASN A 53 -15.25 2.57 -7.83
CA ASN A 53 -15.31 1.48 -8.81
C ASN A 53 -14.25 0.41 -8.49
N VAL A 54 -14.61 -0.49 -7.58
CA VAL A 54 -13.77 -1.59 -7.10
C VAL A 54 -13.27 -2.49 -8.24
N GLU A 55 -14.10 -2.74 -9.25
CA GLU A 55 -13.71 -3.61 -10.38
C GLU A 55 -12.57 -2.99 -11.20
N LEU A 56 -12.67 -1.69 -11.48
CA LEU A 56 -11.62 -0.93 -12.17
C LEU A 56 -10.33 -0.92 -11.35
N LEU A 57 -10.44 -0.68 -10.04
CA LEU A 57 -9.28 -0.66 -9.16
C LEU A 57 -8.61 -2.03 -9.06
N ARG A 58 -9.37 -3.13 -8.95
CA ARG A 58 -8.80 -4.49 -8.96
C ARG A 58 -7.98 -4.72 -10.22
N LYS A 59 -8.51 -4.34 -11.39
CA LYS A 59 -7.79 -4.45 -12.67
C LYS A 59 -6.51 -3.63 -12.67
N ARG A 60 -6.58 -2.35 -12.24
CA ARG A 60 -5.42 -1.46 -12.18
C ARG A 60 -4.32 -2.02 -11.27
N TYR A 61 -4.66 -2.41 -10.04
CA TYR A 61 -3.69 -2.91 -9.07
C TYR A 61 -3.16 -4.30 -9.44
N ALA A 62 -3.98 -5.18 -10.04
CA ALA A 62 -3.50 -6.45 -10.56
C ALA A 62 -2.48 -6.26 -11.70
N THR A 63 -2.75 -5.34 -12.63
CA THR A 63 -1.80 -4.99 -13.69
C THR A 63 -0.51 -4.37 -13.13
N LEU A 64 -0.63 -3.45 -12.16
CA LEU A 64 0.54 -2.84 -11.53
C LEU A 64 1.41 -3.89 -10.82
N LEU A 65 0.78 -4.83 -10.12
CA LEU A 65 1.49 -5.89 -9.41
C LEU A 65 2.20 -6.84 -10.37
N GLY A 66 1.53 -7.25 -11.47
CA GLY A 66 2.16 -8.07 -12.50
C GLY A 66 3.38 -7.39 -13.12
N ASN A 67 3.26 -6.11 -13.49
CA ASN A 67 4.38 -5.34 -14.05
C ASN A 67 5.56 -5.25 -13.06
N TYR A 68 5.28 -5.11 -11.76
CA TYR A 68 6.33 -5.09 -10.75
C TYR A 68 7.03 -6.44 -10.62
N GLU A 69 6.30 -7.54 -10.67
CA GLU A 69 6.86 -8.89 -10.66
C GLU A 69 7.77 -9.13 -11.86
N ASP A 70 7.36 -8.69 -13.05
CA ASP A 70 8.16 -8.78 -14.29
C ASP A 70 9.47 -7.99 -14.16
N VAL A 71 9.40 -6.72 -13.76
CA VAL A 71 10.58 -5.87 -13.56
C VAL A 71 11.50 -6.44 -12.48
N LYS A 72 10.92 -7.01 -11.41
CA LYS A 72 11.69 -7.64 -10.34
C LYS A 72 12.38 -8.93 -10.79
N ALA A 73 11.76 -9.71 -11.66
CA ALA A 73 12.34 -10.91 -12.24
C ALA A 73 13.49 -10.55 -13.19
N GLU A 74 13.31 -9.57 -14.07
CA GLU A 74 14.36 -9.07 -14.96
C GLU A 74 15.57 -8.57 -14.17
N LYS A 75 15.35 -7.77 -13.11
CA LYS A 75 16.43 -7.28 -12.26
C LYS A 75 17.19 -8.39 -11.53
N ARG A 76 16.52 -9.50 -11.17
CA ARG A 76 17.20 -10.68 -10.58
C ARG A 76 18.06 -11.39 -11.61
N HIS A 77 17.57 -11.55 -12.83
CA HIS A 77 18.36 -12.12 -13.93
C HIS A 77 19.63 -11.30 -14.20
N VAL A 78 19.54 -9.98 -14.27
CA VAL A 78 20.70 -9.10 -14.48
C VAL A 78 21.69 -9.16 -13.30
N SER A 79 21.21 -9.40 -12.08
CA SER A 79 22.06 -9.54 -10.90
C SER A 79 22.80 -10.87 -10.84
N ASP A 80 22.21 -11.95 -11.33
CA ASP A 80 22.80 -13.29 -11.30
C ASP A 80 23.97 -13.44 -12.29
N ASP A 81 23.98 -12.67 -13.40
CA ASP A 81 25.08 -12.68 -14.37
C ASP A 81 26.37 -12.00 -13.86
N GLU A 82 26.27 -11.12 -12.85
CA GLU A 82 27.41 -10.47 -12.19
C GLU A 82 27.80 -11.13 -10.84
N ASP A 83 27.01 -12.07 -10.31
CA ASP A 83 27.29 -12.80 -9.04
C ASP A 83 28.24 -14.01 -9.22
N SER A 84 29.09 -13.98 -10.24
CA SER A 84 30.24 -14.92 -10.31
C SER A 84 31.29 -14.68 -9.23
N GLN A 85 31.14 -13.64 -8.41
CA GLN A 85 31.93 -13.37 -7.21
C GLN A 85 31.13 -13.54 -5.91
N GLN A 86 30.34 -14.61 -5.82
CA GLN A 86 29.71 -15.02 -4.57
C GLN A 86 30.76 -15.15 -3.44
N PRO A 87 30.70 -14.38 -2.34
CA PRO A 87 31.55 -14.61 -1.18
C PRO A 87 31.09 -15.91 -0.53
N LYS A 88 31.97 -16.93 -0.51
CA LYS A 88 31.74 -18.16 0.26
C LYS A 88 31.35 -17.80 1.69
N LEU A 89 30.07 -17.98 2.02
CA LEU A 89 29.58 -17.93 3.40
C LEU A 89 30.09 -19.17 4.13
N ASN A 90 31.27 -19.04 4.75
CA ASN A 90 31.74 -20.00 5.74
C ASN A 90 30.91 -19.80 7.01
N PHE A 91 29.76 -20.48 7.10
CA PHE A 91 29.05 -20.63 8.36
C PHE A 91 29.88 -21.53 9.27
N ILE A 92 30.64 -20.92 10.17
CA ILE A 92 31.23 -21.61 11.31
C ILE A 92 30.16 -21.63 12.40
N ALA A 93 29.64 -22.81 12.71
CA ALA A 93 28.75 -23.00 13.85
C ALA A 93 29.51 -22.71 15.16
N PRO A 94 28.86 -22.12 16.17
CA PRO A 94 29.49 -21.95 17.47
C PRO A 94 29.64 -23.32 18.12
N ASN A 95 30.85 -23.64 18.57
CA ASN A 95 31.10 -24.80 19.41
C ASN A 95 30.55 -24.54 20.82
N GLU A 96 29.77 -25.49 21.34
CA GLU A 96 29.49 -25.61 22.78
C GLU A 96 30.72 -26.10 23.55
#